data_AF-A0A923B3V7-F1
#
_entry.id   AF-A0A923B3V7-F1
#
_cell.length_a   1.000
_cell.length_b   1.000
_cell.length_c   1.000
_cell.angle_alpha   90.00
_cell.angle_beta   90.00
_cell.angle_gamma   90.00
#
_symmetry.space_group_name_H-M   'P 1'
#
loop_
_entity.id
_entity.type
_entity.pdbx_description
1 polymer ?
#
loop_
_entity_poly.entity_id
_entity_poly.type
_entity_poly.pdbx_seq_one_letter_code
_entity_poly.pdbx_strand_id
1 'polypeptide(L)' 'VDQYGTEILPKARETLEISQNLYSQGQIDFLRLLQSQRTLLETELARIDAQEQRWVSAAALAGLLQEESFP' A
#
# COMPACT_ATOMS: atom_id res chain seq x y z
N VAL A 1 -6.11 6.17 -5.60
CA VAL A 1 -5.30 6.36 -4.36
C VAL A 1 -6.13 6.01 -3.13
N ASP A 2 -7.38 6.46 -3.03
CA ASP A 2 -8.27 6.08 -1.92
C ASP A 2 -8.41 4.57 -1.75
N GLN A 3 -8.56 3.81 -2.85
CA GLN A 3 -8.67 2.34 -2.82
C GLN A 3 -7.51 1.63 -2.10
N TYR A 4 -6.28 2.15 -2.21
CA TYR A 4 -5.15 1.56 -1.49
C TYR A 4 -5.32 1.75 0.03
N GLY A 5 -5.74 2.93 0.46
CA GLY A 5 -5.95 3.24 1.88
C GLY A 5 -7.20 2.59 2.48
N THR A 6 -8.26 2.40 1.70
CA THR A 6 -9.56 1.93 2.20
C THR A 6 -9.78 0.42 2.03
N GLU A 7 -9.15 -0.23 1.05
CA GLU A 7 -9.46 -1.63 0.72
C GLU A 7 -8.24 -2.54 0.69
N ILE A 8 -7.16 -2.12 0.02
CA ILE A 8 -6.02 -3.01 -0.27
C ILE A 8 -5.12 -3.17 0.96
N LEU A 9 -4.77 -2.07 1.62
CA LEU A 9 -3.92 -2.10 2.82
C LEU A 9 -4.55 -2.80 4.02
N PRO A 10 -5.83 -2.54 4.36
CA PRO A 10 -6.50 -3.27 5.43
C PRO A 10 -6.49 -4.79 5.20
N LYS A 11 -6.79 -5.24 3.98
CA LYS A 11 -6.75 -6.67 3.63
C LYS A 11 -5.35 -7.27 3.70
N ALA A 12 -4.32 -6.52 3.29
CA ALA A 12 -2.94 -6.97 3.39
C ALA A 12 -2.50 -7.12 4.86
N ARG A 13 -2.93 -6.21 5.75
CA ARG A 13 -2.68 -6.34 7.21
C ARG A 13 -3.41 -7.54 7.81
N GLU A 14 -4.69 -7.72 7.47
CA GLU A 14 -5.48 -8.88 7.92
C GLU A 14 -4.84 -10.20 7.50
N THR A 15 -4.36 -10.29 6.24
CA THR A 15 -3.65 -11.46 5.72
C THR A 15 -2.39 -11.78 6.54
N LEU A 16 -1.65 -10.73 6.93
CA LEU A 16 -0.47 -10.88 7.77
C LEU A 16 -0.82 -11.34 9.19
N GLU A 17 -1.89 -10.79 9.78
CA GLU A 17 -2.36 -11.21 11.10
C GLU A 17 -2.79 -12.67 11.13
N ILE A 18 -3.55 -13.12 10.11
CA ILE A 18 -3.91 -14.53 9.94
C ILE A 18 -2.65 -15.40 9.80
N SER A 19 -1.68 -14.96 8.99
CA SER A 19 -0.43 -15.71 8.80
C SER A 19 0.39 -15.82 10.08
N GLN A 20 0.45 -14.76 10.90
CA GLN A 20 1.10 -14.79 12.22
C GLN A 20 0.43 -15.78 13.16
N ASN A 21 -0.90 -15.77 13.21
CA ASN A 21 -1.68 -16.71 14.02
C ASN A 21 -1.42 -18.16 13.59
N LEU A 22 -1.47 -18.45 12.29
CA LEU A 22 -1.19 -19.79 11.76
C LEU A 22 0.24 -20.24 12.04
N TYR A 23 1.22 -19.35 11.93
CA TYR A 23 2.61 -19.65 12.24
C TYR A 23 2.80 -19.97 13.73
N SER A 24 2.19 -19.17 14.62
CA SER A 24 2.26 -19.41 16.08
C SER A 24 1.66 -20.75 16.50
N GLN A 25 0.70 -21.27 15.72
CA GLN A 25 0.07 -22.57 15.91
C GLN A 25 0.81 -23.70 15.19
N GLY A 26 1.91 -23.40 14.49
CA GLY A 26 2.69 -24.37 13.70
C GLY A 26 2.01 -24.85 12.42
N GLN A 27 0.92 -24.19 11.98
CA GLN A 27 0.16 -24.59 10.79
C GLN A 27 0.80 -24.15 9.48
N ILE A 28 1.62 -23.10 9.52
CA ILE A 28 2.44 -22.67 8.39
C ILE A 28 3.90 -22.52 8.83
N ASP A 29 4.78 -22.67 7.86
CA ASP A 29 6.21 -22.51 7.96
C ASP A 29 6.62 -21.03 7.83
N PHE A 30 7.77 -20.69 8.41
CA PHE A 30 8.26 -19.31 8.52
C PHE A 30 8.35 -18.59 7.17
N LEU A 31 8.63 -19.31 6.09
CA LEU A 31 8.70 -18.75 4.75
C LEU A 31 7.36 -18.14 4.30
N ARG A 32 6.24 -18.79 4.63
CA ARG A 32 4.90 -18.29 4.30
C ARG A 32 4.56 -17.02 5.09
N LEU A 33 4.94 -16.97 6.36
CA LEU A 33 4.83 -15.77 7.18
C LEU A 33 5.68 -14.61 6.58
N LEU A 34 6.90 -14.90 6.15
CA LEU A 34 7.77 -13.90 5.53
C LEU A 34 7.22 -13.39 4.19
N GLN A 35 6.61 -14.27 3.38
CA GLN A 35 5.93 -13.87 2.15
C GLN A 35 4.78 -12.91 2.43
N SER A 36 3.94 -13.18 3.42
CA SER A 36 2.85 -12.29 3.81
C SER A 36 3.36 -10.91 4.27
N GLN A 37 4.44 -10.88 5.06
CA GLN A 37 5.10 -9.62 5.44
C GLN A 37 5.62 -8.85 4.23
N ARG A 38 6.26 -9.53 3.27
CA ARG A 38 6.74 -8.91 2.04
C ARG A 38 5.60 -8.30 1.23
N THR A 39 4.50 -9.03 1.06
CA THR A 39 3.33 -8.54 0.32
C THR A 39 2.75 -7.28 0.95
N LEU A 40 2.70 -7.19 2.29
CA LEU A 40 2.27 -5.96 2.97
C LEU A 40 3.22 -4.78 2.66
N LEU A 41 4.53 -5.01 2.72
CA LEU A 41 5.52 -3.96 2.41
C LEU A 41 5.43 -3.49 0.96
N GLU A 42 5.32 -4.42 0.00
CA GLU A 42 5.13 -4.10 -1.42
C GLU A 42 3.85 -3.29 -1.65
N THR A 43 2.78 -3.61 -0.92
CA THR A 43 1.50 -2.88 -1.01
C THR A 43 1.62 -1.45 -0.45
N GLU A 44 2.32 -1.27 0.68
CA GLU A 44 2.59 0.06 1.24
C GLU A 44 3.41 0.92 0.27
N LEU A 45 4.46 0.33 -0.34
CA LEU A 45 5.28 1.01 -1.35
C LEU A 45 4.43 1.43 -2.56
N ALA A 46 3.64 0.51 -3.11
CA ALA A 46 2.75 0.80 -4.24
C ALA A 46 1.75 1.92 -3.95
N ARG A 47 1.28 2.06 -2.70
CA ARG A 47 0.43 3.20 -2.29
C ARG A 47 1.21 4.51 -2.37
N ILE A 48 2.45 4.53 -1.88
CA ILE A 48 3.30 5.74 -1.89
C ILE A 48 3.55 6.17 -3.34
N ASP A 49 3.93 5.24 -4.21
CA ASP A 49 4.15 5.52 -5.64
C ASP A 49 2.88 6.06 -6.31
N ALA A 50 1.72 5.46 -6.03
CA ALA A 50 0.45 5.93 -6.56
C ALA A 50 0.08 7.34 -6.03
N GLN A 51 0.47 7.66 -4.79
CA GLN A 51 0.29 8.98 -4.21
C GLN A 51 1.22 9.99 -4.88
N GLU A 52 2.49 9.67 -5.06
CA GLU A 52 3.46 10.52 -5.77
C GLU A 52 2.98 10.82 -7.19
N GLN A 53 2.58 9.80 -7.94
CA GLN A 53 2.09 9.98 -9.31
C GLN A 53 0.88 10.91 -9.37
N ARG A 54 -0.02 10.84 -8.38
CA ARG A 54 -1.17 11.76 -8.28
C ARG A 54 -0.70 13.20 -8.08
N TRP A 55 0.28 13.44 -7.23
CA TRP A 55 0.79 14.78 -6.95
C TRP A 55 1.53 15.36 -8.16
N VAL A 56 2.37 14.55 -8.82
CA VAL A 56 3.05 14.93 -10.06
C VAL A 56 2.05 15.28 -11.15
N SER A 57 1.00 14.46 -11.32
CA SER A 57 -0.04 14.69 -12.33
C SER A 57 -0.83 15.95 -12.02
N ALA A 58 -1.18 16.18 -10.75
CA ALA A 58 -1.87 17.39 -10.33
C ALA A 58 -0.98 18.62 -10.57
N ALA A 59 0.31 18.59 -10.20
CA ALA A 59 1.25 19.69 -10.41
C ALA A 59 1.44 20.01 -11.90
N ALA A 60 1.50 18.99 -12.75
CA ALA A 60 1.53 19.16 -14.20
C ALA A 60 0.26 19.84 -14.72
N LEU A 61 -0.92 19.45 -14.22
CA LEU A 61 -2.20 20.08 -14.60
C LEU A 61 -2.25 21.54 -14.14
N ALA A 62 -1.82 21.86 -12.92
CA ALA A 62 -1.79 23.25 -12.45
C ALA A 62 -0.80 24.12 -13.25
N GLY A 63 0.37 23.57 -13.60
CA GLY A 63 1.32 24.25 -14.47
C GLY A 63 0.75 24.53 -15.87
N LEU A 64 -0.04 23.61 -16.43
CA LEU A 64 -0.73 23.80 -17.71
C LEU A 64 -1.86 24.84 -17.61
N LEU A 65 -2.55 24.91 -16.47
CA LEU A 65 -3.63 25.85 -16.21
C LEU A 65 -3.15 27.25 -15.79
N GLN A 66 -1.84 27.46 -15.58
CA GLN A 66 -1.27 28.69 -15.01
C GLN A 66 -1.92 29.10 -13.68
N GLU A 67 -2.37 28.13 -12.88
CA GLU A 67 -2.85 28.43 -11.53
C GLU A 67 -1.66 28.74 -10.61
N GLU A 68 -1.65 29.93 -10.00
CA GLU A 68 -0.63 30.36 -9.02
C GLU A 68 -0.71 29.60 -7.68
N SER A 69 -1.79 28.85 -7.43
CA SER A 69 -2.11 28.26 -6.14
C SER A 69 -2.33 26.76 -6.26
N PHE A 70 -1.45 25.98 -5.64
CA PHE A 70 -1.52 24.53 -5.54
C PHE A 70 -1.80 24.11 -4.09
N PRO A 71 -2.79 23.24 -3.79
CA PRO A 71 -2.96 22.67 -2.46
C PRO A 71 -2.01 21.50 -2.16
#